data_AF-A0A5E6N9Y4-F1
#
_entry.id   AF-A0A5E6N9Y4-F1
#
_cell.length_a   1.000
_cell.length_b   1.000
_cell.length_c   1.000
_cell.angle_alpha   90.00
_cell.angle_beta   90.00
_cell.angle_gamma   90.00
#
_symmetry.space_group_name_H-M   'P 1'
#
loop_
_entity.id
_entity.type
_entity.pdbx_description
1 polymer ?
#
loop_
_entity_poly.entity_id
_entity_poly.type
_entity_poly.pdbx_seq_one_letter_code
_entity_poly.pdbx_strand_id
1 'polypeptide(L)'
;MVGHIAQTGQIVATDFRAGNVSPNTDNLGFIKTCQDALSKGTNIKKLRIDAAGYQASIIDYCFENDIEFSIRAKMCQSLKDILVDKDNQWQPLVDKKGKAIDGQATFRMRHFMGDKVKSLI
;
A
#
# COMPACT_ATOMS: atom_id res chain seq x y z
N MET A 1 -13.61 -2.02 -7.80
CA MET A 1 -13.16 -1.82 -6.41
C MET A 1 -14.33 -1.43 -5.52
N VAL A 2 -14.20 -1.67 -4.23
CA VAL A 2 -15.16 -1.21 -3.22
C VAL A 2 -14.39 -0.46 -2.14
N GLY A 3 -14.77 0.79 -1.90
CA GLY A 3 -14.20 1.64 -0.86
C GLY A 3 -15.00 1.48 0.42
N HIS A 4 -14.33 1.10 1.50
CA HIS A 4 -14.95 0.91 2.82
C HIS A 4 -14.33 1.85 3.86
N ILE A 5 -15.16 2.36 4.77
CA ILE A 5 -14.71 2.98 6.02
C ILE A 5 -14.46 1.86 7.03
N ALA A 6 -13.21 1.66 7.45
CA ALA A 6 -12.85 0.58 8.37
C ALA A 6 -13.55 0.70 9.74
N GLN A 7 -13.80 1.92 10.19
CA GLN A 7 -14.39 2.22 11.51
C GLN A 7 -15.88 1.87 11.59
N THR A 8 -16.63 2.06 10.50
CA THR A 8 -18.10 1.90 10.48
C THR A 8 -18.55 0.75 9.58
N GLY A 9 -17.68 0.19 8.75
CA GLY A 9 -17.99 -0.83 7.75
C GLY A 9 -18.76 -0.32 6.54
N GLN A 10 -19.07 0.98 6.49
CA GLN A 10 -19.86 1.57 5.40
C GLN A 10 -19.10 1.54 4.08
N ILE A 11 -19.83 1.30 3.00
CA ILE A 11 -19.33 1.47 1.64
C ILE A 11 -19.48 2.95 1.26
N VAL A 12 -18.39 3.57 0.81
CA VAL A 12 -18.38 4.98 0.39
C VAL A 12 -18.41 5.13 -1.12
N ALA A 13 -17.86 4.16 -1.85
CA ALA A 13 -17.86 4.16 -3.31
C ALA A 13 -17.70 2.73 -3.85
N THR A 14 -18.21 2.52 -5.05
CA THR A 14 -18.04 1.28 -5.82
C THR A 14 -17.67 1.60 -7.25
N ASP A 15 -16.67 0.92 -7.78
CA ASP A 15 -16.25 1.02 -9.18
C ASP A 15 -16.26 -0.38 -9.79
N PHE A 16 -17.35 -0.72 -10.46
CA PHE A 16 -17.51 -2.00 -11.16
C PHE A 16 -17.11 -1.83 -12.62
N ARG A 17 -16.03 -2.50 -13.00
CA ARG A 17 -15.44 -2.39 -14.34
C ARG A 17 -15.80 -3.60 -15.18
N ALA A 18 -15.78 -3.41 -16.50
CA ALA A 18 -15.86 -4.53 -17.44
C ALA A 18 -14.69 -5.50 -17.22
N GLY A 19 -14.91 -6.79 -17.43
CA GLY A 19 -13.94 -7.86 -17.08
C GLY A 19 -12.61 -7.81 -17.84
N ASN A 20 -12.53 -7.05 -18.93
CA ASN A 20 -11.31 -6.84 -19.70
C ASN A 20 -10.48 -5.63 -19.23
N VAL A 21 -10.98 -4.83 -18.29
CA VAL A 21 -10.25 -3.69 -17.74
C VAL A 21 -9.30 -4.17 -16.66
N SER A 22 -8.03 -3.79 -16.78
CA SER A 22 -7.01 -4.14 -15.78
C SER A 22 -7.42 -3.68 -14.37
N PRO A 23 -7.17 -4.50 -13.33
CA PRO A 23 -7.39 -4.09 -11.95
C PRO A 23 -6.51 -2.91 -11.52
N ASN A 24 -5.44 -2.61 -12.27
CA ASN A 24 -4.54 -1.48 -11.99
C ASN A 24 -4.99 -0.17 -12.66
N THR A 25 -6.04 -0.20 -13.48
CA THR A 25 -6.55 0.99 -14.16
C THR A 25 -7.09 1.98 -13.13
N ASP A 26 -6.74 3.26 -13.23
CA ASP A 26 -7.35 4.37 -12.48
C ASP A 26 -7.63 4.14 -10.97
N ASN A 27 -6.70 3.51 -10.25
CA ASN A 27 -6.87 3.28 -8.81
C ASN A 27 -6.75 4.57 -7.99
N LEU A 28 -5.92 5.52 -8.44
CA LEU A 28 -5.82 6.85 -7.83
C LEU A 28 -7.13 7.65 -7.99
N GLY A 29 -7.76 7.60 -9.18
CA GLY A 29 -9.06 8.24 -9.40
C GLY A 29 -10.11 7.72 -8.43
N PHE A 30 -10.18 6.40 -8.26
CA PHE A 30 -11.11 5.80 -7.29
C PHE A 30 -10.85 6.20 -5.83
N ILE A 31 -9.58 6.33 -5.41
CA ILE A 31 -9.24 6.82 -4.07
C ILE A 31 -9.76 8.25 -3.87
N LYS A 32 -9.61 9.12 -4.88
CA LYS A 32 -10.16 10.48 -4.86
C LYS A 32 -11.69 10.47 -4.81
N THR A 33 -12.35 9.59 -5.58
CA THR A 33 -13.81 9.40 -5.47
C THR A 33 -14.23 9.00 -4.05
N CYS A 34 -13.47 8.13 -3.38
CA CYS A 34 -13.76 7.77 -1.99
C CYS A 34 -13.62 8.97 -1.04
N GLN A 35 -12.62 9.83 -1.26
CA GLN A 35 -12.41 11.07 -0.49
C GLN A 35 -13.56 12.06 -0.71
N ASP A 36 -14.02 12.23 -1.94
CA ASP A 36 -15.11 13.14 -2.30
C ASP A 36 -16.49 12.66 -1.77
N ALA A 37 -16.66 11.35 -1.58
CA ALA A 37 -17.87 10.76 -1.01
C ALA A 37 -18.00 10.97 0.51
N LEU A 38 -16.93 11.40 1.19
CA LEU A 38 -16.97 11.69 2.62
C LEU A 38 -17.68 13.03 2.89
N SER A 39 -18.22 13.18 4.10
CA SER A 39 -18.78 14.45 4.54
C SER A 39 -17.75 15.58 4.49
N LYS A 40 -18.22 16.80 4.18
CA LYS A 40 -17.37 18.00 4.17
C LYS A 40 -16.56 18.12 5.47
N GLY A 41 -15.28 18.45 5.34
CA GLY A 41 -14.35 18.54 6.47
C GLY A 41 -13.79 17.20 6.95
N THR A 42 -14.15 16.08 6.31
CA THR A 42 -13.59 14.75 6.61
C THR A 42 -12.53 14.39 5.57
N ASN A 43 -11.39 13.86 6.02
CA ASN A 43 -10.31 13.41 5.14
C ASN A 43 -9.92 11.97 5.45
N ILE A 44 -9.51 11.24 4.41
CA ILE A 44 -8.87 9.94 4.55
C ILE A 44 -7.51 10.17 5.21
N LYS A 45 -7.32 9.58 6.40
CA LYS A 45 -6.02 9.59 7.10
C LYS A 45 -5.25 8.30 7.01
N LYS A 46 -5.92 7.20 6.70
CA LYS A 46 -5.31 5.87 6.55
C LYS A 46 -5.84 5.18 5.31
N LEU A 47 -4.94 4.72 4.44
CA LEU A 47 -5.26 3.97 3.23
C LEU A 47 -4.73 2.53 3.34
N ARG A 48 -5.59 1.55 3.05
CA ARG A 48 -5.18 0.16 2.85
C ARG A 48 -5.67 -0.32 1.49
N ILE A 49 -4.77 -0.78 0.65
CA ILE A 49 -5.09 -1.31 -0.69
C ILE A 49 -4.18 -2.51 -1.00
N ASP A 50 -4.65 -3.37 -1.89
CA ASP A 50 -3.91 -4.56 -2.31
C ASP A 50 -2.78 -4.22 -3.29
N ALA A 51 -2.21 -5.26 -3.93
CA ALA A 51 -1.08 -5.10 -4.83
C ALA A 51 -1.43 -4.39 -6.15
N ALA A 52 -2.71 -4.28 -6.52
CA ALA A 52 -3.11 -3.51 -7.69
C ALA A 52 -2.94 -2.00 -7.46
N GLY A 53 -2.99 -1.56 -6.19
CA GLY A 53 -2.71 -0.19 -5.76
C GLY A 53 -1.23 0.15 -5.61
N TYR A 54 -0.30 -0.78 -5.87
CA TYR A 54 1.14 -0.53 -5.78
C TYR A 54 1.63 0.27 -7.00
N GLN A 55 1.33 1.57 -6.99
CA GLN A 55 1.62 2.54 -8.05
C GLN A 55 2.26 3.78 -7.44
N ALA A 56 3.29 4.33 -8.10
CA ALA A 56 4.01 5.52 -7.61
C ALA A 56 3.07 6.70 -7.36
N SER A 57 2.14 6.96 -8.29
CA SER A 57 1.17 8.06 -8.17
C SER A 57 0.25 7.95 -6.95
N ILE A 58 -0.05 6.74 -6.47
CA ILE A 58 -0.85 6.53 -5.25
C ILE A 58 0.01 6.81 -4.01
N ILE A 59 1.26 6.33 -3.99
CA ILE A 59 2.19 6.56 -2.90
C ILE A 59 2.51 8.05 -2.76
N ASP A 60 2.79 8.72 -3.89
CA ASP A 60 3.05 10.16 -3.95
C ASP A 60 1.84 10.95 -3.43
N TYR A 61 0.63 10.60 -3.89
CA TYR A 61 -0.60 11.21 -3.38
C TYR A 61 -0.77 11.04 -1.87
N CYS A 62 -0.46 9.86 -1.32
CA CYS A 62 -0.51 9.65 0.13
C CYS A 62 0.51 10.51 0.89
N PHE A 63 1.73 10.66 0.38
CA PHE A 63 2.73 11.55 0.98
C PHE A 63 2.30 13.01 0.93
N GLU A 64 1.84 13.49 -0.22
CA GLU A 64 1.39 14.87 -0.43
C GLU A 64 0.21 15.26 0.47
N ASN A 65 -0.64 14.30 0.84
CA ASN A 65 -1.86 14.55 1.61
C ASN A 65 -1.77 14.08 3.07
N ASP A 66 -0.58 13.72 3.55
CA ASP A 66 -0.37 13.23 4.91
C ASP A 66 -1.33 12.06 5.27
N ILE A 67 -1.34 11.06 4.39
CA ILE A 67 -2.13 9.83 4.52
C ILE A 67 -1.18 8.69 4.87
N GLU A 68 -1.36 8.07 6.05
CA GLU A 68 -0.67 6.83 6.39
C GLU A 68 -1.17 5.70 5.48
N PHE A 69 -0.28 4.86 4.97
CA PHE A 69 -0.70 3.81 4.03
C PHE A 69 -0.10 2.43 4.33
N SER A 70 -0.86 1.41 3.94
CA SER A 70 -0.41 0.02 3.86
C SER A 70 -0.81 -0.54 2.50
N ILE A 71 0.19 -0.72 1.64
CA ILE A 71 0.02 -1.22 0.27
C ILE A 71 0.83 -2.50 0.15
N ARG A 72 0.21 -3.59 -0.33
CA ARG A 72 0.97 -4.80 -0.64
C ARG A 72 1.89 -4.52 -1.83
N ALA A 73 3.19 -4.68 -1.66
CA ALA A 73 4.13 -4.52 -2.76
C ALA A 73 3.90 -5.57 -3.86
N LYS A 74 4.02 -5.15 -5.12
CA LYS A 74 4.08 -6.06 -6.27
C LYS A 74 5.53 -6.54 -6.41
N MET A 75 5.74 -7.86 -6.46
CA MET A 75 7.06 -8.44 -6.63
C MET A 75 7.71 -7.93 -7.93
N CYS A 76 8.90 -7.34 -7.82
CA CYS A 76 9.72 -6.87 -8.92
C CYS A 76 11.17 -7.36 -8.73
N GLN A 77 12.02 -7.19 -9.75
CA GLN A 77 13.39 -7.69 -9.67
C GLN A 77 14.17 -7.03 -8.54
N SER A 78 14.09 -5.71 -8.37
CA SER A 78 14.77 -5.00 -7.29
C SER A 78 14.35 -5.46 -5.90
N LEU A 79 13.08 -5.84 -5.69
CA LEU A 79 12.65 -6.44 -4.43
C LEU A 79 13.21 -7.86 -4.25
N LYS A 80 13.25 -8.67 -5.32
CA LYS A 80 13.85 -10.02 -5.26
C LYS A 80 15.34 -9.96 -4.91
N ASP A 81 16.07 -9.02 -5.51
CA ASP A 81 17.50 -8.84 -5.28
C ASP A 81 17.77 -8.51 -3.81
N ILE A 82 16.93 -7.66 -3.22
CA ILE A 82 17.03 -7.39 -1.78
C ILE A 82 16.69 -8.65 -0.97
N LEU A 83 15.64 -9.40 -1.32
CA LEU A 83 15.24 -10.58 -0.54
C LEU A 83 16.30 -11.69 -0.49
N VAL A 84 17.11 -11.85 -1.55
CA VAL A 84 18.17 -12.87 -1.60
C VAL A 84 19.49 -12.42 -0.97
N ASP A 85 19.59 -11.14 -0.58
CA ASP A 85 20.76 -10.62 0.12
C ASP A 85 20.91 -11.34 1.47
N LYS A 86 22.08 -11.94 1.67
CA LYS A 86 22.42 -12.74 2.86
C LYS A 86 22.76 -11.88 4.07
N ASP A 87 23.07 -10.60 3.86
CA ASP A 87 23.39 -9.66 4.93
C ASP A 87 22.12 -9.08 5.59
N ASN A 88 20.95 -9.38 5.03
CA ASN A 88 19.67 -9.01 5.62
C ASN A 88 19.54 -9.56 7.03
N GLN A 89 19.33 -8.65 7.97
CA GLN A 89 19.11 -8.95 9.39
C GLN A 89 17.68 -9.42 9.62
N TRP A 90 17.32 -10.58 9.07
CA TRP A 90 16.01 -11.22 9.29
C TRP A 90 15.80 -11.45 10.79
N GLN A 91 14.60 -11.10 11.27
CA GLN A 91 14.18 -11.30 12.65
C GLN A 91 13.00 -12.28 12.68
N PRO A 92 12.80 -13.04 13.77
CA PRO A 92 11.60 -13.86 13.91
C PRO A 92 10.34 -13.01 13.79
N LEU A 93 9.36 -13.48 13.01
CA LEU A 93 8.04 -12.85 13.04
C LEU A 93 7.37 -13.21 14.36
N VAL A 94 6.94 -12.20 15.12
CA VAL A 94 6.30 -12.39 16.41
C VAL A 94 4.78 -12.21 16.32
N ASP A 95 4.06 -13.00 17.11
CA ASP A 95 2.61 -12.86 17.25
C ASP A 95 2.22 -11.66 18.14
N LYS A 96 0.91 -11.48 18.36
CA LYS A 96 0.38 -10.40 19.22
C LYS A 96 0.86 -10.47 20.68
N LYS A 97 1.34 -11.63 21.14
CA LYS A 97 1.87 -11.87 22.50
C LYS A 97 3.40 -11.77 22.53
N GLY A 98 4.04 -11.43 21.42
CA GLY A 98 5.50 -11.35 21.31
C GLY A 98 6.19 -12.71 21.15
N LYS A 99 5.44 -13.79 20.94
CA LYS A 99 6.02 -15.13 20.73
C LYS A 99 6.42 -15.28 19.26
N ALA A 100 7.63 -15.78 19.00
CA ALA A 100 8.07 -16.13 17.66
C ALA A 100 7.14 -17.17 17.02
N ILE A 101 6.76 -16.92 15.78
CA ILE A 101 5.97 -17.82 14.94
C ILE A 101 6.94 -18.74 14.22
N ASP A 102 6.76 -20.05 14.41
CA ASP A 102 7.64 -21.05 13.81
C ASP A 102 7.61 -20.99 12.28
N GLY A 103 8.79 -21.12 11.67
CA GLY A 103 8.98 -21.05 10.22
C GLY A 103 8.74 -19.68 9.58
N GLN A 104 8.55 -18.59 10.35
CA GLN A 104 8.31 -17.25 9.80
C GLN A 104 9.32 -16.22 10.30
N ALA A 105 9.86 -15.45 9.35
CA ALA A 105 10.77 -14.35 9.62
C ALA A 105 10.28 -13.08 8.92
N THR A 106 10.73 -11.94 9.44
CA THR A 106 10.44 -10.62 8.89
C THR A 106 11.73 -9.80 8.81
N PHE A 107 11.82 -8.98 7.77
CA PHE A 107 12.89 -8.01 7.62
C PHE A 107 12.26 -6.67 7.23
N ARG A 108 12.78 -5.57 7.80
CA ARG A 108 12.31 -4.22 7.52
C ARG A 108 13.39 -3.47 6.76
N MET A 109 13.03 -2.96 5.60
CA MET A 109 13.91 -2.19 4.72
C MET A 109 13.24 -0.89 4.29
N ARG A 110 14.04 0.02 3.72
CA ARG A 110 13.54 1.13 2.91
C ARG A 110 13.75 0.78 1.45
N HIS A 111 12.69 0.92 0.66
CA HIS A 111 12.71 0.65 -0.78
C HIS A 111 12.13 1.86 -1.50
N PHE A 112 12.77 2.26 -2.60
CA PHE A 112 12.35 3.38 -3.43
C PHE A 112 11.79 2.85 -4.76
N MET A 113 10.64 3.38 -5.17
CA MET A 113 9.98 3.01 -6.42
C MET A 113 10.44 3.96 -7.52
N GLY A 114 11.24 3.47 -8.47
CA GLY A 114 11.66 4.20 -9.69
C GLY A 114 13.18 4.25 -9.91
N ASP A 115 13.59 4.69 -11.10
CA ASP A 115 15.01 4.83 -11.51
C ASP A 115 15.73 6.02 -10.86
N LYS A 116 15.05 6.81 -10.02
CA LYS A 116 15.64 8.02 -9.42
C LYS A 116 16.24 7.73 -8.05
N VAL A 117 17.54 7.47 -8.06
CA VAL A 117 18.43 7.90 -6.98
C VAL A 117 18.38 9.43 -6.93
N LYS A 118 17.44 10.01 -6.20
CA LYS A 118 17.68 11.34 -5.64
C LYS A 118 18.64 11.13 -4.50
N SER A 119 19.93 11.33 -4.79
CA SER A 119 20.94 11.63 -3.79
C SER A 119 20.36 12.69 -2.86
N LEU A 120 20.04 12.29 -1.64
CA LEU A 120 19.82 13.22 -0.54
C LEU A 120 21.22 13.53 -0.01
N ILE A 121 21.67 14.74 -0.33
CA ILE A 121 22.77 15.43 0.36
C ILE A 121 22.19 15.99 1.65
#